data_AF-A0A949AX20-F1
#
_entry.id   AF-A0A949AX20-F1
#
_cell.length_a   1.000
_cell.length_b   1.000
_cell.length_c   1.000
_cell.angle_alpha   90.00
_cell.angle_beta   90.00
_cell.angle_gamma   90.00
#
_symmetry.space_group_name_H-M   'P 1'
#
loop_
_entity.id
_entity.type
_entity.pdbx_description
1 polymer ?
#
loop_
_entity_poly.entity_id
_entity_poly.type
_entity_poly.pdbx_seq_one_letter_code
_entity_poly.pdbx_strand_id
1 'polypeptide(L)' 'PRGVRILDIWLKGKGKKVAGEATIRFNKKGYVQQSVIHLESEDGRQFTLVLSPFLGRVQILEKYVEFEDV' A
#
# COMPACT_ATOMS: atom_id res chain seq x y z
N PRO A 1 9.31 3.01 -12.97
CA PRO A 1 8.87 1.85 -13.77
C PRO A 1 7.90 2.31 -14.86
N ARG A 2 8.18 2.07 -16.14
CA ARG A 2 7.19 2.29 -17.19
C ARG A 2 6.10 1.21 -17.03
N GLY A 3 4.84 1.63 -16.99
CA GLY A 3 3.69 0.73 -16.96
C GLY A 3 3.22 0.20 -15.62
N VAL A 4 3.52 0.87 -14.49
CA VAL A 4 2.84 0.63 -13.21
C VAL A 4 2.36 1.96 -12.65
N ARG A 5 1.07 2.04 -12.29
CA ARG A 5 0.44 3.21 -11.67
C ARG A 5 -0.03 2.88 -10.25
N ILE A 6 0.01 3.89 -9.38
CA ILE A 6 -0.65 3.82 -8.08
C ILE A 6 -2.13 4.13 -8.30
N LEU A 7 -3.01 3.24 -7.83
CA LEU A 7 -4.46 3.46 -7.84
C LEU A 7 -4.88 4.28 -6.63
N ASP A 8 -4.47 3.83 -5.45
CA ASP A 8 -4.72 4.51 -4.18
C ASP A 8 -3.77 4.01 -3.09
N ILE A 9 -3.77 4.76 -1.98
CA ILE A 9 -3.05 4.41 -0.76
C ILE A 9 -4.03 4.52 0.40
N TRP A 10 -4.18 3.46 1.18
CA TRP A 10 -4.90 3.48 2.45
C TRP A 10 -3.92 3.60 3.62
N LEU A 11 -4.21 4.52 4.53
CA LEU A 11 -3.40 4.75 5.73
C LEU A 11 -4.28 4.57 6.96
N LYS A 12 -3.87 3.68 7.89
CA LYS A 12 -4.59 3.51 9.15
C LYS A 12 -4.71 4.85 9.88
N GLY A 13 -5.95 5.21 10.22
CA GLY A 13 -6.29 6.49 10.88
C GLY A 13 -6.38 7.71 9.96
N LYS A 14 -6.11 7.58 8.66
CA LYS A 14 -6.29 8.67 7.67
C LYS A 14 -7.19 8.30 6.49
N GLY A 15 -7.48 7.01 6.30
CA GLY A 15 -8.36 6.51 5.25
C GLY A 15 -7.67 6.37 3.88
N LYS A 16 -8.50 6.18 2.84
CA LYS A 16 -8.07 6.04 1.44
C LYS A 16 -7.70 7.38 0.81
N LYS A 17 -6.66 7.37 -0.01
CA LYS A 17 -6.25 8.51 -0.83
C LYS A 17 -5.99 8.06 -2.26
N VAL A 18 -6.74 8.64 -3.20
CA VAL A 18 -6.69 8.32 -4.64
C VAL A 18 -5.87 9.32 -5.47
N ALA A 19 -5.54 10.48 -4.91
CA ALA A 19 -4.82 11.55 -5.62
C ALA A 19 -4.01 12.43 -4.66
N GLY A 20 -3.01 13.13 -5.20
CA GLY A 20 -2.11 13.99 -4.45
C GLY A 20 -1.01 13.21 -3.72
N GLU A 21 -0.49 13.79 -2.63
CA GLU A 21 0.66 13.24 -1.92
C GLU A 21 0.27 12.45 -0.67
N ALA A 22 0.97 11.34 -0.41
CA ALA A 22 0.84 10.53 0.79
C ALA A 22 2.22 10.33 1.45
N THR A 23 2.24 10.25 2.78
CA THR A 23 3.46 10.01 3.55
C THR A 23 3.25 8.84 4.49
N ILE A 24 4.07 7.79 4.32
CA ILE A 24 4.13 6.63 5.20
C ILE A 24 5.38 6.78 6.07
N ARG A 25 5.20 6.75 7.40
CA ARG A 25 6.31 6.91 8.35
C ARG A 25 6.85 5.55 8.77
N PHE A 26 8.16 5.40 8.65
CA PHE A 26 8.95 4.32 9.24
C PHE A 26 9.74 4.88 10.43
N ASN A 27 9.91 4.09 11.49
CA ASN A 27 10.74 4.49 12.63
C ASN A 27 12.03 3.65 12.71
N LYS A 28 12.98 4.12 13.53
CA LYS A 28 14.29 3.46 13.71
C LYS A 28 14.21 2.05 14.31
N LYS A 29 13.06 1.66 14.87
CA LYS A 29 12.82 0.32 15.43
C LYS A 29 12.17 -0.64 14.41
N GLY A 30 11.98 -0.20 13.16
CA GLY A 30 11.41 -1.01 12.09
C GLY A 30 9.88 -1.01 12.03
N TYR A 31 9.20 -0.22 12.85
CA TYR A 31 7.75 -0.08 12.75
C TYR A 31 7.37 0.87 11.63
N VAL A 32 6.27 0.56 10.97
CA VAL A 32 5.64 1.37 9.93
C VAL A 32 4.18 1.65 10.29
N GLN A 33 3.65 2.78 9.84
CA GLN A 33 2.20 3.00 9.85
C GLN A 33 1.52 1.91 9.00
N GLN A 34 0.52 1.21 9.55
CA GLN A 34 -0.23 0.22 8.78
C GLN A 34 -0.83 0.88 7.54
N SER A 35 -0.41 0.40 6.37
CA SER A 35 -0.75 1.02 5.09
C SER A 35 -0.95 -0.04 4.02
N VAL A 36 -1.82 0.26 3.07
CA VAL A 36 -2.03 -0.55 1.86
C VAL A 36 -1.78 0.34 0.65
N ILE A 37 -1.04 -0.16 -0.33
CA ILE A 37 -0.80 0.52 -1.61
C ILE A 37 -1.35 -0.35 -2.73
N HIS A 38 -2.29 0.19 -3.48
CA HIS A 38 -2.86 -0.45 -4.65
C HIS A 38 -2.13 -0.02 -5.91
N LEU A 39 -1.66 -0.99 -6.68
CA LEU A 39 -0.95 -0.79 -7.93
C LEU A 39 -1.70 -1.47 -9.07
N GLU A 40 -1.57 -0.92 -10.26
CA GLU A 40 -2.04 -1.55 -11.49
C GLU A 40 -0.97 -1.42 -12.57
N SER A 41 -0.76 -2.49 -13.33
CA SER A 41 0.07 -2.47 -14.53
C SER A 41 -0.72 -2.09 -15.78
N GLU A 42 -0.02 -1.70 -16.84
CA GLU A 42 -0.62 -1.38 -18.14
C GLU A 42 -1.47 -2.52 -18.74
N ASP A 43 -1.16 -3.77 -18.41
CA ASP A 43 -1.92 -4.96 -18.82
C ASP A 43 -3.14 -5.25 -17.91
N GLY A 44 -3.44 -4.37 -16.95
CA GLY A 44 -4.59 -4.46 -16.05
C GLY A 44 -4.41 -5.35 -14.83
N ARG A 45 -3.24 -5.99 -14.63
CA ARG A 45 -2.99 -6.73 -13.38
C ARG A 45 -2.93 -5.79 -12.19
N GLN A 46 -3.56 -6.20 -11.10
CA GLN A 46 -3.62 -5.42 -9.87
C GLN A 46 -2.81 -6.09 -8.77
N PHE A 47 -2.15 -5.26 -7.97
CA PHE A 47 -1.34 -5.71 -6.83
C PHE A 47 -1.66 -4.87 -5.60
N THR A 48 -1.69 -5.53 -4.44
CA THR A 48 -1.78 -4.88 -3.14
C THR A 48 -0.46 -5.08 -2.40
N LEU A 49 0.20 -3.98 -2.04
CA LEU A 49 1.33 -4.00 -1.10
C LEU A 49 0.80 -3.71 0.30
N VAL A 50 0.96 -4.66 1.22
CA VAL A 50 0.55 -4.52 2.61
C VAL A 50 1.77 -4.24 3.48
N LEU A 51 1.75 -3.09 4.16
CA LEU A 51 2.78 -2.66 5.08
C LEU A 51 2.28 -2.86 6.52
N SER A 52 2.73 -3.94 7.16
CA SER A 52 2.31 -4.32 8.51
C SER A 52 3.20 -3.70 9.59
N PRO A 53 2.66 -3.18 10.71
CA PRO A 53 3.44 -2.42 11.67
C PRO A 53 4.57 -3.18 12.36
N PHE A 54 4.45 -4.50 12.49
CA PHE A 54 5.27 -5.28 13.44
C PHE A 54 6.33 -6.17 12.79
N LEU A 55 6.31 -6.35 11.47
CA LEU A 55 7.14 -7.34 10.80
C LEU A 55 8.29 -6.75 9.97
N GLY A 56 8.31 -5.42 9.75
CA GLY A 56 9.29 -4.78 8.87
C GLY A 56 9.31 -5.38 7.45
N ARG A 57 8.27 -6.13 7.09
CA ARG A 57 8.11 -6.85 5.82
C ARG A 57 6.93 -6.25 5.07
N VAL A 58 7.08 -6.19 3.75
CA VAL A 58 6.01 -5.87 2.83
C VAL A 58 5.46 -7.18 2.29
N GLN A 59 4.17 -7.42 2.45
CA GLN A 59 3.48 -8.51 1.79
C GLN A 59 2.95 -8.03 0.43
N ILE A 60 3.10 -8.85 -0.59
CA ILE A 60 2.63 -8.57 -1.95
C ILE A 60 1.50 -9.55 -2.25
N LEU A 61 0.35 -9.03 -2.66
CA LEU A 61 -0.80 -9.83 -3.10
C LEU A 61 -1.03 -9.54 -4.58
N GLU A 62 -1.20 -10.58 -5.40
CA GLU A 62 -1.46 -10.48 -6.85
C GLU A 62 -2.94 -10.25 -7.17
N LYS A 63 -3.56 -9.39 -6.38
CA LYS A 63 -4.94 -8.93 -6.54
C LYS A 63 -5.12 -7.65 -5.74
N TYR A 64 -6.18 -6.94 -6.06
CA TYR A 64 -6.68 -5.87 -5.21
C TYR A 64 -7.35 -6.46 -3.96
N VAL A 65 -6.98 -5.97 -2.77
CA VAL A 65 -7.52 -6.37 -1.47
C VAL A 65 -7.75 -5.12 -0.63
N GLU A 66 -8.98 -4.95 -0.14
CA GLU A 66 -9.32 -3.80 0.70
C GLU A 66 -8.57 -3.82 2.02
N PHE A 67 -8.42 -2.64 2.63
CA PHE A 67 -7.67 -2.46 3.87
C PHE A 67 -8.24 -3.28 5.04
N GLU A 68 -9.55 -3.52 5.05
CA GLU A 68 -10.25 -4.29 6.07
C GLU A 68 -10.00 -5.81 5.96
N ASP A 69 -9.54 -6.28 4.80
CA ASP A 69 -9.33 -7.70 4.50
C ASP A 69 -7.86 -8.13 4.67
N VAL A 70 -7.00 -7.25 5.22
CA VAL A 70 -5.55 -7.50 5.42
C VAL A 70 -5.10 -7.52 6.88
#